data_AF-A0A9P4Q216-F1
#
_entry.id   AF-A0A9P4Q216-F1
#
_cell.length_a   1.000
_cell.length_b   1.000
_cell.length_c   1.000
_cell.angle_alpha   90.00
_cell.angle_beta   90.00
_cell.angle_gamma   90.00
#
_symmetry.space_group_name_H-M   'P 1'
#
loop_
_entity.id
_entity.type
_entity.pdbx_description
1 polymer ?
#
loop_
_entity_poly.entity_id
_entity_poly.type
_entity_poly.pdbx_seq_one_letter_code
_entity_poly.pdbx_strand_id
1 'polypeptide(L)'
;MPTTLSLYDMTVPIFVKRTQQLIHVTRKGEQWCNENDKPTSTLMEARIYHDMEPFPFQIQTCYRMIIYFFSRLEIAPVPAELPQVTTTLEELYKHLDEMLVLLASASRESFENKHDQELKFGPPTRKPWDFTGLTFAQNFILPNFYFHTTTAYDILRMLGVPLGKLDFIGLVPAT
;
A
#
# COMPACT_ATOMS: atom_id res chain seq x y z
N MET A 1 -30.07 -6.19 11.86
CA MET A 1 -29.27 -7.27 11.27
C MET A 1 -27.94 -7.30 12.01
N PRO A 2 -27.41 -8.45 12.46
CA PRO A 2 -26.03 -8.48 12.92
C PRO A 2 -25.14 -8.05 11.76
N THR A 3 -24.28 -7.05 11.98
CA THR A 3 -23.34 -6.54 11.00
C THR A 3 -22.24 -7.59 10.84
N THR A 4 -22.42 -8.53 9.93
CA THR A 4 -21.40 -9.54 9.63
C THR A 4 -20.18 -8.82 9.05
N LEU A 5 -19.02 -9.03 9.67
CA LEU A 5 -17.74 -8.48 9.21
C LEU A 5 -17.44 -9.03 7.80
N SER A 6 -17.34 -8.13 6.83
CA SER A 6 -17.05 -8.50 5.44
C SER A 6 -15.54 -8.40 5.15
N LEU A 7 -15.11 -9.03 4.05
CA LEU A 7 -13.74 -8.88 3.58
C LEU A 7 -13.42 -7.42 3.22
N TYR A 8 -14.41 -6.64 2.76
CA TYR A 8 -14.30 -5.19 2.57
C TYR A 8 -13.89 -4.48 3.85
N ASP A 9 -14.58 -4.74 4.98
CA ASP A 9 -14.33 -4.06 6.27
C ASP A 9 -12.91 -4.28 6.78
N MET A 10 -12.37 -5.47 6.52
CA MET A 10 -11.03 -5.87 6.96
C MET A 10 -9.91 -5.40 6.02
N THR A 11 -10.23 -4.75 4.89
CA THR A 11 -9.24 -4.43 3.86
C THR A 11 -9.35 -3.00 3.33
N VAL A 12 -10.40 -2.66 2.58
CA VAL A 12 -10.47 -1.38 1.84
C VAL A 12 -10.32 -0.15 2.74
N PRO A 13 -11.02 -0.02 3.90
CA PRO A 13 -10.82 1.10 4.81
C PRO A 13 -9.39 1.19 5.35
N ILE A 14 -8.74 0.04 5.58
CA ILE A 14 -7.33 -0.02 6.00
C ILE A 14 -6.45 0.55 4.90
N PHE A 15 -6.57 0.05 3.67
CA PHE A 15 -5.77 0.53 2.54
C PHE A 15 -5.96 2.03 2.32
N VAL A 16 -7.19 2.54 2.32
CA VAL A 16 -7.48 3.98 2.18
C VAL A 16 -6.74 4.78 3.25
N LYS A 17 -6.91 4.41 4.52
CA LYS A 17 -6.27 5.13 5.64
C LYS A 17 -4.74 5.09 5.51
N ARG A 18 -4.16 3.94 5.15
CA ARG A 18 -2.69 3.83 5.02
C ARG A 18 -2.15 4.59 3.81
N THR A 19 -2.84 4.59 2.67
CA THR A 19 -2.46 5.39 1.50
C THR A 19 -2.49 6.88 1.81
N GLN A 20 -3.52 7.36 2.53
CA GLN A 20 -3.56 8.75 2.99
C GLN A 20 -2.39 9.11 3.90
N GLN A 21 -1.98 8.19 4.78
CA GLN A 21 -0.79 8.43 5.61
C GLN A 21 0.52 8.35 4.82
N LEU A 22 0.61 7.49 3.80
CA LEU A 22 1.75 7.50 2.88
C LEU A 22 1.89 8.87 2.19
N ILE A 23 0.79 9.42 1.66
CA ILE A 23 0.79 10.78 1.09
C ILE A 23 1.28 11.81 2.12
N HIS A 24 0.76 11.74 3.34
CA HIS A 24 1.14 12.65 4.43
C HIS A 24 2.63 12.57 4.77
N VAL A 25 3.19 11.38 4.96
CA VAL A 25 4.61 11.24 5.31
C VAL A 25 5.53 11.57 4.15
N THR A 26 5.14 11.26 2.91
CA THR A 26 5.89 11.69 1.71
C THR A 26 5.97 13.21 1.63
N ARG A 27 4.87 13.93 1.90
CA ARG A 27 4.85 15.41 1.97
C ARG A 27 5.77 15.94 3.06
N LYS A 28 5.76 15.33 4.25
CA LYS A 28 6.69 15.70 5.33
C LYS A 28 8.15 15.44 4.96
N GLY A 29 8.43 14.36 4.22
CA GLY A 29 9.77 14.07 3.70
C GLY A 29 10.25 15.10 2.68
N GLU A 30 9.40 15.45 1.73
CA GLU A 30 9.66 16.50 0.74
C GLU A 30 9.91 17.86 1.41
N GLN A 31 9.03 18.25 2.35
CA GLN A 31 9.19 19.49 3.12
C GLN A 31 10.51 19.50 3.90
N TRP A 32 10.85 18.38 4.55
CA TRP A 32 12.12 18.27 5.28
C TRP A 32 13.33 18.41 4.36
N CYS A 33 13.28 17.84 3.14
CA CYS A 33 14.34 18.05 2.16
C CYS A 33 14.52 19.53 1.83
N ASN A 34 13.42 20.25 1.57
CA ASN A 34 13.43 21.67 1.26
C ASN A 34 13.97 22.51 2.43
N GLU A 35 13.58 22.21 3.67
CA GLU A 35 14.02 22.93 4.88
C GLU A 35 15.48 22.68 5.25
N ASN A 36 16.10 21.61 4.72
CA ASN A 36 17.47 21.20 5.05
C ASN A 36 18.40 21.26 3.82
N ASP A 37 18.01 21.99 2.77
CA ASP A 37 18.76 22.14 1.51
C ASP A 37 19.21 20.80 0.90
N LYS A 38 18.34 19.78 0.98
CA LYS A 38 18.57 18.45 0.41
C LYS A 38 17.83 18.31 -0.92
N PRO A 39 18.47 17.73 -1.95
CA PRO A 39 17.77 17.39 -3.18
C PRO A 39 16.75 16.28 -2.94
N THR A 40 15.69 16.23 -3.74
CA THR A 40 14.66 15.19 -3.70
C THR A 40 15.23 13.78 -3.89
N SER A 41 16.38 13.63 -4.56
CA SER A 41 17.09 12.34 -4.65
C SER A 41 17.45 11.76 -3.28
N THR A 42 17.66 12.60 -2.25
CA THR A 42 17.88 12.17 -0.87
C THR A 42 16.74 11.27 -0.37
N LEU A 43 15.50 11.59 -0.75
CA LEU A 43 14.32 10.81 -0.45
C LEU A 43 14.23 9.58 -1.39
N MET A 44 14.36 9.82 -2.69
CA MET A 44 14.07 8.82 -3.72
C MET A 44 15.06 7.66 -3.77
N GLU A 45 16.31 7.88 -3.32
CA GLU A 45 17.37 6.87 -3.34
C GLU A 45 17.54 6.17 -1.97
N ALA A 46 16.92 6.71 -0.91
CA ALA A 46 17.10 6.22 0.45
C ALA A 46 16.54 4.80 0.63
N ARG A 47 17.28 4.01 1.41
CA ARG A 47 16.97 2.62 1.78
C ARG A 47 17.51 2.36 3.19
N ILE A 48 16.87 1.47 3.95
CA ILE A 48 17.28 1.13 5.33
C ILE A 48 18.64 0.41 5.33
N TYR A 49 18.84 -0.47 4.35
CA TYR A 49 20.06 -1.26 4.21
C TYR A 49 20.41 -1.39 2.73
N HIS A 50 21.68 -1.66 2.42
CA HIS A 50 22.21 -1.55 1.06
C HIS A 50 21.56 -2.52 0.05
N ASP A 51 21.09 -3.69 0.49
CA ASP A 51 20.39 -4.68 -0.33
C ASP A 51 18.86 -4.57 -0.29
N MET A 52 18.32 -3.63 0.49
CA MET A 52 16.90 -3.33 0.52
C MET A 52 16.53 -2.34 -0.59
N GLU A 53 15.32 -2.47 -1.11
CA GLU A 53 14.77 -1.58 -2.11
C GLU A 53 14.48 -0.16 -1.57
N PRO A 54 14.59 0.89 -2.43
CA PRO A 54 14.51 2.27 -1.98
C PRO A 54 13.08 2.73 -1.68
N PHE A 55 12.94 3.93 -1.10
CA PHE A 55 11.67 4.53 -0.69
C PHE A 55 10.54 4.43 -1.72
N PRO A 56 10.74 4.76 -3.02
CA PRO A 56 9.67 4.66 -4.00
C PRO A 56 9.13 3.23 -4.10
N PHE A 57 10.03 2.23 -4.20
CA PHE A 57 9.66 0.82 -4.34
C PHE A 57 8.71 0.36 -3.25
N GLN A 58 8.93 0.83 -2.02
CA GLN A 58 8.06 0.51 -0.88
C GLN A 58 6.62 0.97 -1.15
N ILE A 59 6.44 2.20 -1.63
CA ILE A 59 5.12 2.74 -1.97
C ILE A 59 4.52 2.03 -3.19
N GLN A 60 5.28 1.82 -4.27
CA GLN A 60 4.71 1.13 -5.44
C GLN A 60 4.35 -0.33 -5.14
N THR A 61 5.06 -0.99 -4.23
CA THR A 61 4.68 -2.34 -3.82
C THR A 61 3.37 -2.34 -3.05
N CYS A 62 3.08 -1.30 -2.25
CA CYS A 62 1.76 -1.11 -1.66
C CYS A 62 0.66 -1.01 -2.73
N TYR A 63 0.90 -0.26 -3.81
CA TYR A 63 -0.02 -0.17 -4.94
C TYR A 63 -0.21 -1.53 -5.64
N ARG A 64 0.88 -2.26 -5.91
CA ARG A 64 0.84 -3.61 -6.49
C ARG A 64 0.02 -4.57 -5.62
N MET A 65 0.11 -4.49 -4.29
CA MET A 65 -0.72 -5.32 -3.40
C MET A 65 -2.22 -5.02 -3.58
N ILE A 66 -2.61 -3.75 -3.72
CA ILE A 66 -4.00 -3.39 -3.99
C ILE A 66 -4.46 -3.94 -5.35
N ILE A 67 -3.63 -3.76 -6.39
CA ILE A 67 -3.92 -4.29 -7.74
C ILE A 67 -4.04 -5.82 -7.74
N TYR A 68 -3.12 -6.53 -7.09
CA TYR A 68 -3.18 -7.99 -6.97
C TYR A 68 -4.41 -8.45 -6.21
N PHE A 69 -4.74 -7.78 -5.10
CA PHE A 69 -5.93 -8.13 -4.33
C PHE A 69 -7.21 -7.95 -5.17
N PHE A 70 -7.33 -6.80 -5.84
CA PHE A 70 -8.51 -6.47 -6.64
C PHE A 70 -8.63 -7.34 -7.88
N SER A 71 -7.52 -7.60 -8.58
CA SER A 71 -7.52 -8.44 -9.79
C SER A 71 -7.85 -9.90 -9.49
N ARG A 72 -7.28 -10.48 -8.43
CA ARG A 72 -7.49 -11.90 -8.11
C ARG A 72 -8.91 -12.20 -7.62
N LEU A 73 -9.53 -11.24 -6.94
CA LEU A 73 -10.91 -11.37 -6.46
C LEU A 73 -11.92 -10.68 -7.39
N GLU A 74 -11.49 -10.12 -8.52
CA GLU A 74 -12.35 -9.44 -9.49
C GLU A 74 -13.22 -8.34 -8.83
N ILE A 75 -12.60 -7.54 -7.95
CA ILE A 75 -13.29 -6.50 -7.16
C ILE A 75 -13.68 -5.29 -8.01
N ALA A 76 -12.79 -4.88 -8.90
CA ALA A 76 -12.95 -3.73 -9.79
C ALA A 76 -11.96 -3.84 -10.97
N PRO A 77 -12.18 -3.10 -12.07
CA PRO A 77 -11.17 -2.96 -13.11
C PRO A 77 -9.85 -2.41 -12.53
N VAL A 78 -8.75 -3.05 -12.87
CA VAL A 78 -7.40 -2.64 -12.45
C VAL A 78 -6.57 -2.20 -13.67
N PRO A 79 -5.48 -1.43 -13.46
CA PRO A 79 -4.51 -1.17 -14.53
C PRO A 79 -4.01 -2.45 -15.19
N ALA A 80 -3.85 -2.44 -16.52
CA ALA A 80 -3.35 -3.58 -17.29
C ALA A 80 -1.88 -3.92 -16.95
N GLU A 81 -1.11 -2.90 -16.58
CA GLU A 81 0.29 -3.03 -16.20
C GLU A 81 0.48 -2.66 -14.74
N LEU A 82 1.43 -3.33 -14.09
CA LEU A 82 1.80 -2.99 -12.72
C LEU A 82 2.62 -1.70 -12.70
N PRO A 83 2.43 -0.84 -11.68
CA PRO A 83 3.21 0.39 -11.54
C PRO A 83 4.69 0.04 -11.44
N GLN A 84 5.48 0.69 -12.28
CA GLN A 84 6.94 0.59 -12.23
C GLN A 84 7.49 1.47 -11.11
N VAL A 85 8.72 1.16 -10.68
CA VAL A 85 9.40 1.99 -9.69
C VAL A 85 9.74 3.32 -10.33
N THR A 86 9.15 4.41 -9.85
CA THR A 86 9.45 5.75 -10.38
C THR A 86 10.74 6.32 -9.79
N THR A 87 11.38 7.19 -10.55
CA THR A 87 12.54 8.00 -10.16
C THR A 87 12.17 9.44 -9.81
N THR A 88 10.90 9.85 -9.97
CA THR A 88 10.44 11.22 -9.71
C THR A 88 9.39 11.27 -8.60
N LEU A 89 9.39 12.36 -7.83
CA LEU A 89 8.42 12.55 -6.76
C LEU A 89 7.01 12.83 -7.30
N GLU A 90 6.92 13.51 -8.45
CA GLU A 90 5.66 13.78 -9.15
C GLU A 90 4.92 12.49 -9.51
N GLU A 91 5.59 11.53 -10.16
CA GLU A 91 5.00 10.24 -10.48
C GLU A 91 4.69 9.41 -9.23
N LEU A 92 5.48 9.56 -8.16
CA LEU A 92 5.22 8.89 -6.89
C LEU A 92 3.89 9.36 -6.28
N TYR A 93 3.63 10.68 -6.29
CA TYR A 93 2.35 11.24 -5.88
C TYR A 93 1.20 10.79 -6.80
N LYS A 94 1.43 10.78 -8.11
CA LYS A 94 0.45 10.26 -9.07
C LYS A 94 0.02 8.83 -8.73
N HIS A 95 0.97 7.93 -8.46
CA HIS A 95 0.64 6.56 -8.05
C HIS A 95 -0.14 6.49 -6.72
N LEU A 96 0.18 7.35 -5.75
CA LEU A 96 -0.57 7.43 -4.49
C LEU A 96 -2.03 7.90 -4.71
N ASP A 97 -2.24 8.86 -5.62
CA ASP A 97 -3.58 9.32 -5.98
C ASP A 97 -4.35 8.22 -6.74
N GLU A 98 -3.70 7.53 -7.68
CA GLU A 98 -4.29 6.39 -8.40
C GLU A 98 -4.68 5.25 -7.45
N MET A 99 -3.89 4.98 -6.40
CA MET A 99 -4.27 4.03 -5.35
C MET A 99 -5.59 4.43 -4.68
N LEU A 100 -5.77 5.71 -4.34
CA LEU A 100 -7.02 6.20 -3.74
C LEU A 100 -8.20 6.10 -4.71
N VAL A 101 -8.00 6.43 -5.99
CA VAL A 101 -9.02 6.27 -7.03
C VAL A 101 -9.44 4.82 -7.18
N LEU A 102 -8.49 3.89 -7.25
CA LEU A 102 -8.78 2.46 -7.34
C LEU A 102 -9.53 1.98 -6.10
N LEU A 103 -9.10 2.36 -4.90
CA LEU A 103 -9.78 1.97 -3.66
C LEU A 103 -11.20 2.53 -3.57
N ALA A 104 -11.43 3.76 -4.06
CA ALA A 104 -12.76 4.36 -4.11
C ALA A 104 -13.72 3.70 -5.11
N SER A 105 -13.19 2.95 -6.09
CA SER A 105 -14.01 2.19 -7.05
C SER A 105 -14.63 0.93 -6.45
N ALA A 106 -14.15 0.48 -5.28
CA ALA A 106 -14.65 -0.71 -4.62
C ALA A 106 -15.83 -0.37 -3.69
N SER A 107 -16.93 -1.12 -3.84
CA SER A 107 -18.06 -1.09 -2.93
C SER A 107 -18.05 -2.30 -2.00
N ARG A 108 -18.95 -2.36 -1.01
CA ARG A 108 -19.07 -3.55 -0.16
C ARG A 108 -19.59 -4.75 -0.95
N GLU A 109 -20.49 -4.47 -1.88
CA GLU A 109 -21.17 -5.45 -2.74
C GLU A 109 -20.19 -6.16 -3.66
N SER A 110 -19.11 -5.48 -4.11
CA SER A 110 -18.07 -6.15 -4.93
C SER A 110 -17.28 -7.22 -4.18
N PHE A 111 -17.42 -7.30 -2.85
CA PHE A 111 -16.84 -8.35 -2.00
C PHE A 111 -17.81 -9.48 -1.64
N GLU A 112 -19.04 -9.48 -2.15
CA GLU A 112 -19.99 -10.56 -1.92
C GLU A 112 -19.43 -11.91 -2.44
N ASN A 113 -19.51 -12.94 -1.60
CA ASN A 113 -18.99 -14.29 -1.87
C ASN A 113 -17.48 -14.38 -2.15
N LYS A 114 -16.72 -13.29 -1.95
CA LYS A 114 -15.26 -13.27 -2.16
C LYS A 114 -14.48 -13.87 -1.00
N HIS A 115 -15.08 -13.95 0.18
CA HIS A 115 -14.45 -14.47 1.39
C HIS A 115 -13.90 -15.90 1.19
N ASP A 116 -14.73 -16.80 0.65
CA ASP A 116 -14.40 -18.22 0.47
C ASP A 116 -14.03 -18.57 -0.98
N GLN A 117 -13.92 -17.58 -1.87
CA GLN A 117 -13.51 -17.80 -3.25
C GLN A 117 -12.13 -18.46 -3.29
N GLU A 118 -12.03 -19.64 -3.90
CA GLU A 118 -10.75 -20.32 -4.11
C GLU A 118 -9.90 -19.57 -5.13
N LEU A 119 -8.63 -19.38 -4.78
CA LEU A 119 -7.62 -18.73 -5.60
C LEU A 119 -6.41 -19.67 -5.73
N LYS A 120 -6.02 -19.97 -6.96
CA LYS A 120 -4.85 -20.80 -7.26
C LYS A 120 -3.91 -20.08 -8.19
N PHE A 121 -2.73 -19.71 -7.68
CA PHE A 121 -1.74 -18.98 -8.46
C PHE A 121 -0.33 -19.12 -7.90
N GLY A 122 0.66 -18.91 -8.75
CA GLY A 122 2.05 -18.96 -8.36
C GLY A 122 2.95 -18.81 -9.59
N PRO A 123 4.27 -18.75 -9.39
CA PRO A 123 5.19 -18.77 -10.51
C PRO A 123 5.04 -20.10 -11.28
N PRO A 124 5.20 -20.10 -12.62
CA PRO A 124 5.05 -21.31 -13.44
C PRO A 124 6.02 -22.44 -13.04
N THR A 125 7.11 -22.10 -12.36
CA THR A 125 8.20 -22.99 -11.99
C THR A 125 8.00 -23.70 -10.65
N ARG A 126 6.90 -23.43 -9.92
CA ARG A 126 6.64 -24.03 -8.61
C ARG A 126 5.18 -24.46 -8.49
N LYS A 127 4.88 -25.29 -7.48
CA LYS A 127 3.49 -25.62 -7.12
C LYS A 127 2.73 -24.31 -6.86
N PRO A 128 1.54 -24.11 -7.46
CA PRO A 128 0.70 -22.96 -7.16
C PRO A 128 0.38 -22.89 -5.66
N TRP A 129 0.24 -21.67 -5.16
CA TRP A 129 -0.34 -21.43 -3.86
C TRP A 129 -1.85 -21.59 -3.93
N ASP A 130 -2.41 -22.21 -2.90
CA ASP A 130 -3.84 -22.39 -2.70
C ASP A 130 -4.30 -21.41 -1.61
N PHE A 131 -5.24 -20.53 -1.95
CA PHE A 131 -5.84 -19.58 -1.02
C PHE A 131 -7.37 -19.59 -1.13
N THR A 132 -8.01 -19.10 -0.08
CA THR A 132 -9.33 -18.46 -0.14
C THR A 132 -9.15 -16.93 -0.22
N GLY A 133 -10.18 -16.17 -0.56
CA GLY A 133 -10.09 -14.70 -0.49
C GLY A 133 -9.67 -14.18 0.89
N LEU A 134 -10.19 -14.78 1.96
CA LEU A 134 -9.78 -14.46 3.34
C LEU A 134 -8.29 -14.72 3.57
N THR A 135 -7.83 -15.95 3.29
CA THR A 135 -6.44 -16.33 3.59
C THR A 135 -5.45 -15.63 2.67
N PHE A 136 -5.86 -15.27 1.44
CA PHE A 136 -5.07 -14.41 0.57
C PHE A 136 -4.91 -13.00 1.17
N ALA A 137 -5.99 -12.40 1.68
CA ALA A 137 -5.92 -11.12 2.35
C ALA A 137 -5.01 -11.17 3.60
N GLN A 138 -5.22 -12.17 4.48
CA GLN A 138 -4.54 -12.27 5.77
C GLN A 138 -3.08 -12.69 5.68
N ASN A 139 -2.75 -13.64 4.81
CA ASN A 139 -1.42 -14.26 4.80
C ASN A 139 -0.50 -13.71 3.71
N PHE A 140 -1.05 -12.99 2.73
CA PHE A 140 -0.26 -12.44 1.63
C PHE A 140 -0.41 -10.93 1.52
N ILE A 141 -1.61 -10.42 1.32
CA ILE A 141 -1.81 -9.00 0.98
C ILE A 141 -1.53 -8.08 2.17
N LEU A 142 -2.19 -8.28 3.31
CA LEU A 142 -2.04 -7.41 4.48
C LEU A 142 -0.61 -7.43 5.05
N PRO A 143 0.07 -8.58 5.20
CA PRO A 143 1.45 -8.60 5.69
C PRO A 143 2.41 -7.83 4.78
N ASN A 144 2.33 -8.04 3.45
CA ASN A 144 3.17 -7.30 2.50
C ASN A 144 2.85 -5.80 2.54
N PHE A 145 1.56 -5.43 2.51
CA PHE A 145 1.15 -4.03 2.52
C PHE A 145 1.62 -3.31 3.79
N TYR A 146 1.48 -3.93 4.97
CA TYR A 146 1.97 -3.36 6.21
C TYR A 146 3.48 -3.30 6.30
N PHE A 147 4.18 -4.32 5.80
CA PHE A 147 5.64 -4.31 5.75
C PHE A 147 6.15 -3.11 4.94
N HIS A 148 5.62 -2.91 3.74
CA HIS A 148 6.07 -1.84 2.84
C HIS A 148 5.61 -0.45 3.30
N THR A 149 4.39 -0.29 3.84
CA THR A 149 3.97 0.99 4.44
C THR A 149 4.85 1.38 5.64
N THR A 150 5.21 0.41 6.48
CA THR A 150 6.09 0.64 7.64
C THR A 150 7.51 0.95 7.20
N THR A 151 8.04 0.20 6.24
CA THR A 151 9.39 0.42 5.69
C THR A 151 9.51 1.80 5.05
N ALA A 152 8.49 2.25 4.29
CA ALA A 152 8.47 3.60 3.74
C ALA A 152 8.54 4.67 4.84
N TYR A 153 7.74 4.51 5.91
CA TYR A 153 7.79 5.39 7.09
C TYR A 153 9.17 5.38 7.75
N ASP A 154 9.76 4.20 7.94
CA ASP A 154 11.04 4.02 8.63
C ASP A 154 12.21 4.62 7.84
N ILE A 155 12.21 4.54 6.50
CA ILE A 155 13.21 5.19 5.66
C ILE A 155 13.21 6.70 5.91
N LEU A 156 12.04 7.34 5.94
CA LEU A 156 11.93 8.78 6.22
C LEU A 156 12.38 9.10 7.64
N ARG A 157 11.97 8.28 8.61
CA ARG A 157 12.36 8.47 9.99
C ARG A 157 13.87 8.37 10.18
N MET A 158 14.51 7.44 9.48
CA MET A 158 15.96 7.25 9.45
C MET A 158 16.69 8.44 8.82
N LEU A 159 16.13 9.07 7.79
CA LEU A 159 16.69 10.29 7.19
C LEU A 159 16.67 11.50 8.15
N GLY A 160 15.91 11.43 9.25
CA GLY A 160 15.76 12.53 10.20
C GLY A 160 14.47 13.33 10.04
N VAL A 161 13.54 12.89 9.17
CA VAL A 161 12.22 13.52 9.04
C VAL A 161 11.49 13.43 10.39
N PRO A 162 10.88 14.52 10.89
CA PRO A 162 10.22 14.56 12.19
C PRO A 162 8.86 13.85 12.16
N LEU A 163 8.88 12.53 11.99
CA LEU A 163 7.72 11.66 12.03
C LEU A 163 7.52 11.03 13.42
N GLY A 164 6.28 10.91 13.84
CA GLY A 164 5.86 10.18 15.03
C GLY A 164 4.79 9.15 14.71
N LYS A 165 4.41 8.37 15.72
CA LYS A 165 3.42 7.29 15.57
C LYS A 165 2.08 7.77 14.99
N LEU A 166 1.67 9.01 15.27
CA LEU A 166 0.44 9.60 14.73
C LEU A 166 0.52 9.91 13.23
N ASP A 167 1.70 10.18 12.68
CA ASP A 167 1.90 10.26 11.23
C ASP A 167 1.76 8.87 10.58
N PHE A 168 2.06 7.80 11.32
CA PHE A 168 1.77 6.45 10.86
C PHE A 168 0.31 6.10 11.06
N ILE A 169 -0.31 6.15 12.25
CA ILE A 169 -1.69 5.65 12.44
C ILE A 169 -2.77 6.63 11.92
N GLY A 170 -2.40 7.89 11.70
CA GLY A 170 -3.32 8.99 11.44
C GLY A 170 -4.15 9.37 12.67
N LEU A 171 -4.96 10.43 12.55
CA LEU A 171 -5.96 10.76 13.57
C LEU A 171 -6.80 9.51 13.88
N VAL A 172 -6.83 9.13 15.15
CA VAL A 172 -7.72 8.09 15.69
C VAL A 172 -9.01 8.81 16.06
N PRO A 173 -10.13 8.61 15.33
CA PRO A 173 -11.40 9.17 15.77
C PRO A 173 -11.73 8.58 17.13
N ALA A 174 -12.02 9.43 18.12
CA ALA A 174 -12.80 8.99 19.26
C ALA A 174 -14.18 8.62 18.70
N THR A 175 -14.64 7.43 19.07
CA THR A 175 -15.87 6.75 18.60
C THR A 175 -17.05 7.67 18.30
#